data_AF-A0A9C6XVX7-F1
#
_entry.id   AF-A0A9C6XVX7-F1
#
_cell.length_a   1.000
_cell.length_b   1.000
_cell.length_c   1.000
_cell.angle_alpha   90.00
_cell.angle_beta   90.00
_cell.angle_gamma   90.00
#
_symmetry.space_group_name_H-M   'P 1'
#
loop_
_entity.id
_entity.type
_entity.pdbx_description
1 polymer ?
#
loop_
_entity_poly.entity_id
_entity_poly.type
_entity_poly.pdbx_seq_one_letter_code
_entity_poly.pdbx_strand_id
1 'polypeptide(L)'
;MSDRRTEELEAGTRSACPAPHATLRPILRASVQGNGVNGGGVHVHPDRWGEPLNAKPMSLPAMLKRHRKPKEYKLRGFVAMLFLCIVFLVGFAHVYYNQQVLQKAYFDRIRLNHLERVVRVYNAEGAELLRGELGRFLRATDKVYQCLHEDERKGAYCMEWMGRARLYLRYEEEGNFRCYHINWKALAHDVFPTDCFDLTSAGGSVSHWYGGGHAAGMRWPLEAGRVSWEPFLTGDSGRRDHQWGNVLKRFFISSKGVAITVNPRTPLHVAANQYNDGELCLQAKYDDFAFVRPTPSSAAWLNYTLCTVSTGNMRELHQHLSEKSLWDGLTEADVEIVNTLLTQPVWQIAPAEADLLTEQAILNYTEDVLSLGFLQHGEEANW
;
A
#
# COMPACT_ATOMS: atom_id res chain seq x y z
N MET A 1 -54.74 -41.12 -1.10
CA MET A 1 -55.63 -40.48 -2.09
C MET A 1 -55.03 -39.11 -2.37
N SER A 2 -54.30 -38.78 -3.43
CA SER A 2 -53.97 -39.31 -4.77
C SER A 2 -52.54 -38.79 -5.03
N ASP A 3 -51.47 -39.57 -5.25
CA ASP A 3 -51.05 -40.46 -6.35
C ASP A 3 -50.86 -39.80 -7.75
N ARG A 4 -49.60 -39.94 -8.23
CA ARG A 4 -48.98 -39.80 -9.59
C ARG A 4 -48.88 -38.40 -10.21
N ARG A 5 -47.76 -38.01 -10.84
CA ARG A 5 -47.00 -38.76 -11.85
C ARG A 5 -45.54 -38.27 -12.00
N THR A 6 -44.64 -39.23 -12.16
CA THR A 6 -43.25 -39.21 -12.65
C THR A 6 -43.14 -38.71 -14.10
N GLU A 7 -42.02 -38.10 -14.48
CA GLU A 7 -41.39 -38.32 -15.80
C GLU A 7 -39.91 -37.92 -15.79
N GLU A 8 -39.07 -38.94 -15.98
CA GLU A 8 -37.66 -38.89 -16.38
C GLU A 8 -37.55 -38.52 -17.86
N LEU A 9 -36.46 -37.86 -18.26
CA LEU A 9 -35.97 -37.89 -19.63
C LEU A 9 -34.44 -37.79 -19.64
N GLU A 10 -33.81 -38.92 -19.94
CA GLU A 10 -32.40 -39.07 -20.27
C GLU A 10 -32.10 -38.68 -21.73
N ALA A 11 -30.80 -38.42 -21.95
CA ALA A 11 -30.00 -38.67 -23.16
C ALA A 11 -30.02 -37.66 -24.33
N GLY A 12 -28.84 -37.07 -24.57
CA GLY A 12 -28.53 -36.27 -25.75
C GLY A 12 -27.03 -35.94 -25.86
N THR A 13 -26.25 -36.95 -26.25
CA THR A 13 -24.79 -36.96 -26.46
C THR A 13 -24.22 -35.98 -27.50
N ARG A 14 -22.97 -35.54 -27.22
CA ARG A 14 -21.83 -35.24 -28.13
C ARG A 14 -21.89 -34.02 -29.07
N SER A 15 -21.02 -33.04 -28.80
CA SER A 15 -20.06 -32.57 -29.81
C SER A 15 -18.78 -32.07 -29.12
N ALA A 16 -17.64 -32.37 -29.74
CA ALA A 16 -16.30 -32.24 -29.19
C ALA A 16 -15.46 -31.25 -30.02
N CYS A 17 -14.53 -30.59 -29.31
CA CYS A 17 -13.27 -29.96 -29.76
C CYS A 17 -13.34 -28.61 -30.51
N PRO A 18 -12.24 -27.79 -30.53
CA PRO A 18 -10.89 -28.05 -29.97
C PRO A 18 -10.28 -26.94 -29.09
N ALA A 19 -9.26 -27.34 -28.33
CA ALA A 19 -8.27 -26.47 -27.67
C ALA A 19 -7.29 -25.84 -28.69
N PRO A 20 -6.73 -24.65 -28.40
CA PRO A 20 -5.57 -24.16 -29.13
C PRO A 20 -4.27 -24.64 -28.46
N HIS A 21 -3.58 -25.57 -29.14
CA HIS A 21 -2.16 -25.81 -28.95
C HIS A 21 -1.35 -24.60 -29.44
N ALA A 22 -0.70 -23.87 -28.53
CA ALA A 22 0.38 -22.94 -28.89
C ALA A 22 1.72 -23.68 -28.77
N THR A 23 2.25 -24.06 -29.93
CA THR A 23 3.58 -24.65 -30.10
C THR A 23 4.65 -23.55 -30.00
N LEU A 24 5.48 -23.60 -28.97
CA LEU A 24 6.72 -22.84 -28.90
C LEU A 24 7.74 -23.43 -29.87
N ARG A 25 8.11 -22.68 -30.92
CA ARG A 25 9.30 -22.95 -31.75
C ARG A 25 10.48 -22.06 -31.30
N PRO A 26 11.71 -22.60 -31.26
CA PRO A 26 12.90 -21.83 -30.92
C PRO A 26 13.39 -21.03 -32.13
N ILE A 27 13.80 -19.79 -31.90
CA ILE A 27 14.51 -18.98 -32.89
C ILE A 27 16.01 -19.32 -32.83
N LEU A 28 16.56 -19.61 -34.00
CA LEU A 28 17.92 -20.02 -34.27
C LEU A 28 18.97 -18.93 -34.03
N ARG A 29 20.15 -19.43 -33.61
CA ARG A 29 21.46 -18.78 -33.48
C ARG A 29 21.92 -18.09 -34.77
N ALA A 30 22.63 -16.97 -34.60
CA ALA A 30 23.75 -16.60 -35.46
C ALA A 30 25.05 -16.68 -34.61
N SER A 31 25.94 -17.59 -35.01
CA SER A 31 27.30 -17.74 -34.51
C SER A 31 28.24 -17.37 -35.65
N VAL A 32 29.19 -16.47 -35.41
CA VAL A 32 30.32 -16.22 -36.32
C VAL A 32 31.61 -16.53 -35.58
N GLN A 33 32.41 -17.30 -36.29
CA GLN A 33 33.63 -18.01 -35.90
C GLN A 33 34.79 -17.07 -35.54
N GLY A 34 35.57 -17.49 -34.54
CA GLY A 34 36.96 -17.10 -34.37
C GLY A 34 37.77 -18.35 -34.05
N ASN A 35 38.37 -18.96 -35.09
CA ASN A 35 39.31 -20.07 -34.96
C ASN A 35 40.62 -19.58 -34.33
N GLY A 36 41.13 -20.32 -33.34
CA GLY A 36 42.51 -20.23 -32.91
C GLY A 36 43.41 -21.18 -33.70
N VAL A 37 44.70 -20.85 -33.79
CA VAL A 37 45.78 -21.82 -34.01
C VAL A 37 47.03 -21.35 -33.25
N ASN A 38 47.58 -22.26 -32.45
CA ASN A 38 48.85 -22.19 -31.74
C ASN A 38 50.06 -22.40 -32.68
N GLY A 39 51.25 -21.95 -32.26
CA GLY A 39 52.47 -22.75 -32.45
C GLY A 39 53.78 -22.01 -32.69
N GLY A 40 54.71 -22.19 -31.74
CA GLY A 40 56.11 -22.57 -32.05
C GLY A 40 57.13 -21.46 -32.29
N GLY A 41 58.08 -21.30 -31.36
CA GLY A 41 59.36 -20.64 -31.62
C GLY A 41 60.47 -21.65 -31.96
N VAL A 42 61.51 -21.23 -32.69
CA VAL A 42 62.88 -21.79 -32.68
C VAL A 42 63.90 -20.71 -33.11
N HIS A 43 65.10 -20.86 -32.54
CA HIS A 43 66.37 -20.13 -32.52
C HIS A 43 67.19 -19.91 -33.83
N VAL A 44 67.97 -18.81 -33.83
CA VAL A 44 69.44 -18.61 -34.13
C VAL A 44 70.01 -18.69 -35.58
N HIS A 45 70.56 -17.54 -36.05
CA HIS A 45 71.85 -17.17 -36.76
C HIS A 45 72.61 -18.17 -37.70
N PRO A 46 73.62 -17.76 -38.53
CA PRO A 46 74.14 -16.43 -38.91
C PRO A 46 74.54 -16.23 -40.43
N ASP A 47 75.16 -15.06 -40.71
CA ASP A 47 76.10 -14.71 -41.81
C ASP A 47 75.64 -14.59 -43.28
N ARG A 48 75.90 -13.44 -43.93
CA ARG A 48 77.13 -13.21 -44.74
C ARG A 48 77.10 -11.90 -45.57
N TRP A 49 78.01 -10.99 -45.23
CA TRP A 49 78.76 -9.96 -45.98
C TRP A 49 78.23 -9.28 -47.26
N GLY A 50 78.31 -7.93 -47.22
CA GLY A 50 78.44 -7.02 -48.36
C GLY A 50 78.62 -5.58 -47.89
N GLU A 51 79.87 -5.16 -47.68
CA GLU A 51 80.26 -3.76 -47.35
C GLU A 51 80.32 -2.87 -48.65
N PRO A 52 80.87 -1.63 -48.63
CA PRO A 52 80.07 -0.41 -48.49
C PRO A 52 80.30 0.59 -49.64
N LEU A 53 79.43 1.58 -49.80
CA LEU A 53 79.77 2.78 -50.57
C LEU A 53 79.45 4.03 -49.75
N ASN A 54 80.51 4.61 -49.20
CA ASN A 54 80.56 5.93 -48.61
C ASN A 54 80.20 6.98 -49.67
N ALA A 55 79.07 7.67 -49.49
CA ALA A 55 78.79 8.94 -50.13
C ALA A 55 78.73 10.05 -49.07
N LYS A 56 79.58 11.06 -49.23
CA LYS A 56 79.69 12.26 -48.39
C LYS A 56 78.35 13.03 -48.33
N PRO A 57 78.05 13.70 -47.21
CA PRO A 57 76.82 14.47 -47.06
C PRO A 57 76.89 15.77 -47.88
N MET A 58 75.95 15.96 -48.80
CA MET A 58 75.68 17.25 -49.43
C MET A 58 74.74 18.03 -48.52
N SER A 59 75.27 19.11 -47.93
CA SER A 59 74.53 20.15 -47.26
C SER A 59 73.58 20.83 -48.24
N LEU A 60 72.27 20.75 -47.96
CA LEU A 60 71.26 21.63 -48.57
C LEU A 60 70.89 22.77 -47.61
N PRO A 61 70.55 23.95 -48.14
CA PRO A 61 70.57 25.19 -47.40
C PRO A 61 69.39 25.33 -46.43
N ALA A 62 69.71 25.84 -45.25
CA ALA A 62 68.77 26.27 -44.24
C ALA A 62 68.00 27.51 -44.70
N MET A 63 66.84 27.34 -45.34
CA MET A 63 65.83 28.40 -45.43
C MET A 63 64.41 27.84 -45.31
N LEU A 64 63.75 28.28 -44.23
CA LEU A 64 62.29 28.37 -44.04
C LEU A 64 61.47 27.07 -44.01
N LYS A 65 61.52 26.35 -42.89
CA LYS A 65 60.29 25.90 -42.20
C LYS A 65 60.40 26.14 -40.71
N ARG A 66 59.86 27.29 -40.29
CA ARG A 66 59.65 27.70 -38.90
C ARG A 66 58.84 26.62 -38.17
N HIS A 67 59.50 25.78 -37.38
CA HIS A 67 58.82 24.94 -36.38
C HIS A 67 58.06 25.87 -35.42
N ARG A 68 56.75 26.05 -35.63
CA ARG A 68 55.86 26.56 -34.58
C ARG A 68 55.79 25.44 -33.54
N LYS A 69 56.54 25.56 -32.44
CA LYS A 69 56.31 24.74 -31.24
C LYS A 69 54.80 24.73 -30.97
N PRO A 70 54.14 23.56 -30.86
CA PRO A 70 52.74 23.54 -30.51
C PRO A 70 52.60 24.28 -29.18
N LYS A 71 51.67 25.22 -29.13
CA LYS A 71 51.45 26.08 -27.97
C LYS A 71 50.97 25.20 -26.82
N GLU A 72 51.88 24.64 -26.03
CA GLU A 72 51.58 23.72 -24.92
C GLU A 72 50.54 24.30 -23.94
N TYR A 73 50.53 25.63 -23.79
CA TYR A 73 49.52 26.33 -23.00
C TYR A 73 48.08 26.17 -23.54
N LYS A 74 47.89 26.01 -24.85
CA LYS A 74 46.59 25.74 -25.45
C LYS A 74 46.13 24.31 -25.18
N LEU A 75 47.05 23.35 -25.19
CA LEU A 75 46.75 21.96 -24.85
C LEU A 75 46.45 21.81 -23.36
N ARG A 76 47.28 22.42 -22.50
CA ARG A 76 47.06 22.43 -21.04
C ARG A 76 45.75 23.13 -20.67
N GLY A 77 45.40 24.23 -21.35
CA GLY A 77 44.11 24.90 -21.19
C GLY A 77 42.91 24.05 -21.61
N PHE A 78 43.03 23.30 -22.72
CA PHE A 78 41.99 22.38 -23.16
C PHE A 78 41.78 21.21 -22.18
N VAL A 79 42.87 20.63 -21.66
CA VAL A 79 42.79 19.55 -20.66
C VAL A 79 42.20 20.06 -19.33
N ALA A 80 42.57 21.25 -18.87
CA ALA A 80 42.00 21.86 -17.68
C ALA A 80 40.49 22.14 -17.83
N MET A 81 40.07 22.62 -19.01
CA MET A 81 38.65 22.83 -19.31
C MET A 81 37.89 21.50 -19.34
N LEU A 82 38.44 20.46 -19.96
CA LEU A 82 37.84 19.11 -19.95
C LEU A 82 37.69 18.56 -18.53
N PHE A 83 38.71 18.73 -17.68
CA PHE A 83 38.67 18.30 -16.29
C PHE A 83 37.59 19.03 -15.49
N LEU A 84 37.47 20.35 -15.65
CA LEU A 84 36.40 21.13 -15.02
C LEU A 84 35.01 20.71 -15.51
N CYS A 85 34.85 20.42 -16.81
CA CYS A 85 33.60 19.89 -17.35
C CYS A 85 33.24 18.52 -16.76
N ILE A 86 34.22 17.62 -16.57
CA ILE A 86 33.97 16.32 -15.95
C ILE A 86 33.58 16.48 -14.49
N VAL A 87 34.30 17.31 -13.71
CA VAL A 87 33.95 17.60 -12.31
C VAL A 87 32.56 18.22 -12.21
N PHE A 88 32.22 19.14 -13.11
CA PHE A 88 30.88 19.73 -13.18
C PHE A 88 29.81 18.69 -13.51
N LEU A 89 30.03 17.82 -14.50
CA LEU A 89 29.08 16.76 -14.88
C LEU A 89 28.90 15.73 -13.76
N VAL A 90 29.98 15.31 -13.09
CA VAL A 90 29.93 14.38 -11.97
C VAL A 90 29.27 15.05 -10.76
N GLY A 91 29.59 16.30 -10.46
CA GLY A 91 28.95 17.07 -9.40
C GLY A 91 27.47 17.31 -9.67
N PHE A 92 27.10 17.67 -10.90
CA PHE A 92 25.72 17.82 -11.34
C PHE A 92 24.98 16.49 -11.27
N ALA A 93 25.58 15.40 -11.77
CA ALA A 93 25.00 14.07 -11.66
C ALA A 93 24.84 13.63 -10.20
N HIS A 94 25.78 13.95 -9.31
CA HIS A 94 25.71 13.63 -7.89
C HIS A 94 24.65 14.47 -7.15
N VAL A 95 24.57 15.78 -7.42
CA VAL A 95 23.52 16.65 -6.87
C VAL A 95 22.16 16.23 -7.39
N TYR A 96 22.03 15.97 -8.68
CA TYR A 96 20.79 15.51 -9.30
C TYR A 96 20.42 14.10 -8.82
N TYR A 97 21.39 13.20 -8.66
CA TYR A 97 21.17 11.87 -8.07
C TYR A 97 20.72 12.00 -6.63
N ASN A 98 21.35 12.83 -5.79
CA ASN A 98 20.94 13.04 -4.41
C ASN A 98 19.56 13.70 -4.29
N GLN A 99 19.27 14.70 -5.13
CA GLN A 99 17.94 15.30 -5.23
C GLN A 99 16.89 14.29 -5.70
N GLN A 100 17.22 13.46 -6.69
CA GLN A 100 16.34 12.39 -7.14
C GLN A 100 16.21 11.26 -6.13
N VAL A 101 17.23 10.95 -5.34
CA VAL A 101 17.18 9.92 -4.28
C VAL A 101 16.28 10.39 -3.13
N LEU A 102 16.37 11.67 -2.75
CA LEU A 102 15.41 12.30 -1.83
C LEU A 102 13.97 12.28 -2.37
N GLN A 103 13.79 12.31 -3.69
CA GLN A 103 12.50 12.19 -4.37
C GLN A 103 12.10 10.74 -4.74
N LYS A 104 13.02 9.77 -4.75
CA LYS A 104 12.77 8.36 -5.15
C LYS A 104 12.57 7.45 -3.94
N ALA A 105 12.93 7.92 -2.74
CA ALA A 105 12.67 7.30 -1.46
C ALA A 105 11.43 7.91 -0.78
N TYR A 106 10.27 7.94 -1.45
CA TYR A 106 9.05 8.57 -0.90
C TYR A 106 8.47 7.89 0.35
N PHE A 107 9.04 6.76 0.79
CA PHE A 107 9.62 6.41 2.10
C PHE A 107 10.23 5.01 1.89
N ASP A 108 11.15 4.55 2.75
CA ASP A 108 12.03 3.38 2.51
C ASP A 108 11.37 2.17 1.79
N ARG A 109 10.10 1.87 2.08
CA ARG A 109 9.33 0.75 1.49
C ARG A 109 7.94 1.11 0.93
N ILE A 110 7.65 2.38 0.66
CA ILE A 110 6.45 2.81 -0.07
C ILE A 110 6.85 3.47 -1.38
N ARG A 111 6.35 2.92 -2.50
CA ARG A 111 6.55 3.51 -3.82
C ARG A 111 5.25 4.14 -4.26
N LEU A 112 5.22 5.46 -4.27
CA LEU A 112 4.15 6.24 -4.89
C LEU A 112 4.64 6.73 -6.25
N ASN A 113 4.03 6.23 -7.33
CA ASN A 113 4.19 6.86 -8.63
C ASN A 113 3.26 8.07 -8.68
N HIS A 114 3.79 9.30 -8.66
CA HIS A 114 2.97 10.53 -8.65
C HIS A 114 2.10 10.70 -9.91
N LEU A 115 2.51 10.11 -11.05
CA LEU A 115 1.74 10.18 -12.30
C LEU A 115 0.66 9.10 -12.36
N GLU A 116 1.02 7.85 -12.04
CA GLU A 116 0.06 6.74 -12.04
C GLU A 116 -0.79 6.70 -10.77
N ARG A 117 -0.40 7.46 -9.73
CA ARG A 117 -0.96 7.48 -8.38
C ARG A 117 -1.11 6.11 -7.73
N VAL A 118 -0.32 5.15 -8.20
CA VAL A 118 -0.26 3.80 -7.63
C VAL A 118 0.68 3.82 -6.43
N VAL A 119 0.17 3.35 -5.30
CA VAL A 119 0.94 3.09 -4.09
C VAL A 119 1.25 1.61 -3.98
N ARG A 120 2.50 1.28 -3.66
CA ARG A 120 2.92 -0.09 -3.35
C ARG A 120 3.69 -0.08 -2.04
N VAL A 121 3.31 -0.96 -1.13
CA VAL A 121 3.96 -1.12 0.18
C VAL A 121 4.68 -2.46 0.19
N TYR A 122 5.93 -2.46 0.65
CA TYR A 122 6.78 -3.65 0.71
C TYR A 122 7.16 -4.01 2.15
N ASN A 123 7.48 -5.27 2.41
CA ASN A 123 8.11 -5.70 3.66
C ASN A 123 9.64 -5.44 3.65
N ALA A 124 10.32 -5.85 4.73
CA ALA A 124 11.77 -5.73 4.87
C ALA A 124 12.52 -6.53 3.78
N GLU A 125 11.97 -7.68 3.37
CA GLU A 125 12.53 -8.58 2.35
C GLU A 125 12.23 -8.13 0.91
N GLY A 126 11.41 -7.08 0.71
CA GLY A 126 11.05 -6.56 -0.60
C GLY A 126 9.86 -7.24 -1.29
N ALA A 127 9.13 -8.10 -0.60
CA ALA A 127 7.84 -8.62 -1.05
C ALA A 127 6.75 -7.55 -0.94
N GLU A 128 5.91 -7.45 -1.97
CA GLU A 128 4.78 -6.50 -2.01
C GLU A 128 3.67 -6.98 -1.07
N LEU A 129 3.31 -6.16 -0.09
CA LEU A 129 2.27 -6.42 0.90
C LEU A 129 0.93 -5.83 0.52
N LEU A 130 0.95 -4.68 -0.16
CA LEU A 130 -0.23 -3.92 -0.55
C LEU A 130 0.03 -3.17 -1.84
N ARG A 131 -0.97 -3.16 -2.71
CA ARG A 131 -1.08 -2.27 -3.85
C ARG A 131 -2.38 -1.50 -3.76
N GLY A 132 -2.34 -0.23 -4.12
CA GLY A 132 -3.53 0.60 -4.21
C GLY A 132 -3.39 1.72 -5.21
N GLU A 133 -4.51 2.35 -5.53
CA GLU A 133 -4.61 3.55 -6.34
C GLU A 133 -5.09 4.69 -5.47
N LEU A 134 -4.23 5.70 -5.32
CA LEU A 134 -4.57 6.92 -4.60
C LEU A 134 -5.19 7.94 -5.55
N GLY A 135 -6.10 8.77 -5.04
CA GLY A 135 -6.61 9.90 -5.78
C GLY A 135 -7.53 9.54 -6.94
N ARG A 136 -8.37 8.51 -6.83
CA ARG A 136 -9.31 8.10 -7.91
C ARG A 136 -10.28 9.20 -8.35
N PHE A 137 -10.52 10.17 -7.48
CA PHE A 137 -11.35 11.34 -7.75
C PHE A 137 -10.67 12.39 -8.65
N LEU A 138 -9.36 12.25 -8.91
CA LEU A 138 -8.58 13.13 -9.77
C LEU A 138 -8.54 12.56 -11.18
N ARG A 139 -8.60 13.44 -12.18
CA ARG A 139 -8.50 13.06 -13.60
C ARG A 139 -7.06 12.78 -13.97
N ALA A 140 -6.84 12.05 -15.06
CA ALA A 140 -5.50 11.81 -15.60
C ALA A 140 -4.82 13.10 -16.14
N THR A 141 -5.62 14.11 -16.48
CA THR A 141 -5.15 15.42 -16.96
C THR A 141 -4.71 16.36 -15.83
N ASP A 142 -5.07 16.05 -14.59
CA ASP A 142 -4.80 16.93 -13.46
C ASP A 142 -3.31 16.88 -13.11
N LYS A 143 -2.64 18.02 -13.24
CA LYS A 143 -1.20 18.13 -12.97
C LYS A 143 -0.94 18.24 -11.47
N VAL A 144 0.12 17.58 -11.02
CA VAL A 144 0.61 17.64 -9.64
C VAL A 144 1.73 18.66 -9.53
N TYR A 145 1.70 19.43 -8.44
CA TYR A 145 2.70 20.43 -8.09
C TYR A 145 3.16 20.23 -6.65
N GLN A 146 4.33 20.75 -6.32
CA GLN A 146 4.72 20.90 -4.91
C GLN A 146 3.83 21.97 -4.27
N CYS A 147 3.50 21.78 -3.01
CA CYS A 147 2.72 22.76 -2.26
C CYS A 147 3.47 24.07 -2.08
N LEU A 148 2.72 25.15 -1.88
CA LEU A 148 3.30 26.44 -1.47
C LEU A 148 3.90 26.32 -0.07
N HIS A 149 4.89 27.16 0.22
CA HIS A 149 5.62 27.13 1.50
C HIS A 149 4.70 27.33 2.72
N GLU A 150 3.63 28.11 2.57
CA GLU A 150 2.62 28.34 3.62
C GLU A 150 1.77 27.09 3.94
N ASP A 151 1.68 26.18 2.98
CA ASP A 151 0.88 24.96 3.06
C ASP A 151 1.70 23.73 3.43
N GLU A 152 3.02 23.84 3.44
CA GLU A 152 3.95 22.81 3.86
C GLU A 152 3.78 22.52 5.36
N ARG A 153 3.89 21.23 5.72
CA ARG A 153 3.86 20.79 7.11
C ARG A 153 5.22 20.20 7.46
N LYS A 154 5.75 20.58 8.63
CA LYS A 154 7.03 20.04 9.11
C LYS A 154 6.98 18.51 9.19
N GLY A 155 7.94 17.86 8.54
CA GLY A 155 8.06 16.40 8.52
C GLY A 155 7.05 15.68 7.61
N ALA A 156 6.25 16.40 6.82
CA ALA A 156 5.37 15.79 5.83
C ALA A 156 5.73 16.28 4.42
N TYR A 157 5.75 15.35 3.47
CA TYR A 157 5.85 15.68 2.06
C TYR A 157 4.49 16.11 1.52
N CYS A 158 4.44 17.19 0.74
CA CYS A 158 3.20 17.80 0.30
C CYS A 158 3.13 17.89 -1.24
N MET A 159 2.00 17.43 -1.78
CA MET A 159 1.64 17.56 -3.19
C MET A 159 0.27 18.17 -3.34
N GLU A 160 0.08 18.97 -4.40
CA GLU A 160 -1.19 19.59 -4.71
C GLU A 160 -1.60 19.39 -6.16
N TRP A 161 -2.89 19.10 -6.34
CA TRP A 161 -3.58 19.20 -7.62
C TRP A 161 -4.44 20.46 -7.56
N MET A 162 -4.02 21.47 -8.34
CA MET A 162 -4.54 22.83 -8.28
C MET A 162 -6.08 22.89 -8.24
N GLY A 163 -6.62 23.46 -7.16
CA GLY A 163 -8.06 23.63 -6.95
C GLY A 163 -8.85 22.33 -6.74
N ARG A 164 -8.20 21.17 -6.68
CA ARG A 164 -8.85 19.86 -6.47
C ARG A 164 -8.57 19.33 -5.08
N ALA A 165 -7.33 18.97 -4.79
CA ALA A 165 -6.95 18.39 -3.50
C ALA A 165 -5.46 18.54 -3.22
N ARG A 166 -5.13 18.43 -1.94
CA ARG A 166 -3.77 18.40 -1.42
C ARG A 166 -3.53 17.10 -0.67
N LEU A 167 -2.36 16.50 -0.88
CA LEU A 167 -1.91 15.28 -0.26
C LEU A 167 -0.72 15.57 0.65
N TYR A 168 -0.81 15.14 1.89
CA TYR A 168 0.29 15.12 2.85
C TYR A 168 0.67 13.67 3.14
N LEU A 169 1.96 13.37 3.02
CA LEU A 169 2.55 12.06 3.31
C LEU A 169 3.56 12.21 4.44
N ARG A 170 3.42 11.40 5.50
CA ARG A 170 4.38 11.34 6.61
C ARG A 170 4.72 9.90 6.93
N TYR A 171 5.96 9.67 7.36
CA TYR A 171 6.45 8.36 7.79
C TYR A 171 6.89 8.39 9.23
N GLU A 172 6.59 7.31 9.93
CA GLU A 172 7.05 7.04 11.28
C GLU A 172 7.50 5.58 11.38
N GLU A 173 8.61 5.36 12.07
CA GLU A 173 9.15 4.03 12.36
C GLU A 173 9.31 3.89 13.86
N GLU A 174 8.72 2.83 14.42
CA GLU A 174 8.74 2.52 15.84
C GLU A 174 9.10 1.05 16.01
N GLY A 175 10.37 0.77 16.32
CA GLY A 175 10.87 -0.60 16.44
C GLY A 175 10.72 -1.38 15.13
N ASN A 176 9.91 -2.45 15.15
CA ASN A 176 9.67 -3.30 13.98
C ASN A 176 8.53 -2.82 13.08
N PHE A 177 7.85 -1.74 13.46
CA PHE A 177 6.66 -1.22 12.79
C PHE A 177 6.98 0.02 11.96
N ARG A 178 6.40 0.07 10.76
CA ARG A 178 6.54 1.18 9.82
C ARG A 178 5.16 1.69 9.46
N CYS A 179 4.91 2.97 9.70
CA CYS A 179 3.61 3.59 9.50
C CYS A 179 3.70 4.77 8.53
N TYR A 180 2.86 4.73 7.50
CA TYR A 180 2.72 5.75 6.47
C TYR A 180 1.39 6.46 6.65
N HIS A 181 1.45 7.72 7.07
CA HIS A 181 0.30 8.58 7.25
C HIS A 181 -0.04 9.25 5.92
N ILE A 182 -1.25 9.02 5.44
CA ILE A 182 -1.78 9.58 4.19
C ILE A 182 -2.95 10.48 4.55
N ASN A 183 -2.82 11.76 4.20
CA ASN A 183 -3.81 12.77 4.50
C ASN A 183 -4.15 13.56 3.24
N TRP A 184 -5.34 13.32 2.71
CA TRP A 184 -5.91 14.14 1.66
C TRP A 184 -6.79 15.23 2.26
N LYS A 185 -6.67 16.44 1.71
CA LYS A 185 -7.56 17.57 1.95
C LYS A 185 -8.16 18.01 0.62
N ALA A 186 -9.48 17.99 0.51
CA ALA A 186 -10.18 18.57 -0.64
C ALA A 186 -9.99 20.10 -0.65
N LEU A 187 -9.89 20.69 -1.83
CA LEU A 187 -9.83 22.14 -2.04
C LEU A 187 -11.14 22.70 -2.63
N ALA A 188 -12.05 21.82 -3.04
CA ALA A 188 -13.38 22.15 -3.55
C ALA A 188 -14.45 21.23 -2.94
N HIS A 189 -15.71 21.69 -2.91
CA HIS A 189 -16.82 20.98 -2.27
C HIS A 189 -17.30 19.74 -3.02
N ASP A 190 -17.10 19.70 -4.34
CA ASP A 190 -17.42 18.57 -5.22
C ASP A 190 -16.32 17.50 -5.26
N VAL A 191 -15.25 17.69 -4.49
CA VAL A 191 -14.12 16.77 -4.42
C VAL A 191 -14.26 15.88 -3.20
N PHE A 192 -14.37 14.57 -3.45
CA PHE A 192 -14.44 13.54 -2.41
C PHE A 192 -13.17 12.70 -2.48
N PRO A 193 -12.16 12.98 -1.62
CA PRO A 193 -10.93 12.22 -1.62
C PRO A 193 -11.19 10.73 -1.50
N THR A 194 -10.66 9.94 -2.43
CA THR A 194 -10.99 8.52 -2.61
C THR A 194 -9.74 7.75 -3.00
N ASP A 195 -9.39 6.75 -2.20
CA ASP A 195 -8.28 5.82 -2.42
C ASP A 195 -8.80 4.38 -2.36
N CYS A 196 -8.24 3.50 -3.19
CA CYS A 196 -8.65 2.09 -3.28
C CYS A 196 -7.45 1.14 -3.20
N PHE A 197 -7.66 -0.05 -2.63
CA PHE A 197 -6.63 -1.04 -2.34
C PHE A 197 -7.02 -2.43 -2.83
N ASP A 198 -6.05 -3.18 -3.36
CA ASP A 198 -6.27 -4.53 -3.86
C ASP A 198 -6.52 -5.49 -2.67
N LEU A 199 -7.70 -6.12 -2.65
CA LEU A 199 -8.07 -7.11 -1.63
C LEU A 199 -7.52 -8.50 -1.95
N THR A 200 -7.51 -8.89 -3.22
CA THR A 200 -7.32 -10.30 -3.60
C THR A 200 -5.86 -10.68 -3.81
N SER A 201 -5.03 -9.75 -4.26
CA SER A 201 -3.62 -10.03 -4.55
C SER A 201 -2.71 -8.86 -4.22
N ALA A 202 -1.54 -9.18 -3.68
CA ALA A 202 -0.40 -8.28 -3.60
C ALA A 202 0.85 -9.01 -4.11
N GLY A 203 1.58 -8.41 -5.05
CA GLY A 203 2.80 -8.99 -5.62
C GLY A 203 2.63 -10.35 -6.30
N GLY A 204 1.44 -10.69 -6.80
CA GLY A 204 1.14 -12.00 -7.41
C GLY A 204 0.84 -13.11 -6.41
N SER A 205 0.69 -12.80 -5.13
CA SER A 205 0.30 -13.74 -4.07
C SER A 205 -1.08 -13.39 -3.50
N VAL A 206 -1.81 -14.39 -3.02
CA VAL A 206 -3.17 -14.20 -2.44
C VAL A 206 -3.06 -13.39 -1.15
N SER A 207 -3.90 -12.36 -1.02
CA SER A 207 -4.10 -11.56 0.20
C SER A 207 -5.51 -11.79 0.71
N HIS A 208 -5.67 -11.85 2.04
CA HIS A 208 -6.99 -11.97 2.69
C HIS A 208 -7.14 -10.82 3.66
N TRP A 209 -8.25 -10.09 3.58
CA TRP A 209 -8.48 -8.91 4.40
C TRP A 209 -9.58 -9.12 5.43
N TYR A 210 -9.42 -8.47 6.57
CA TYR A 210 -10.30 -8.54 7.73
C TYR A 210 -10.49 -7.14 8.33
N GLY A 211 -11.44 -6.99 9.25
CA GLY A 211 -11.74 -5.71 9.89
C GLY A 211 -12.86 -4.92 9.20
N GLY A 212 -13.12 -3.70 9.65
CA GLY A 212 -14.31 -2.93 9.28
C GLY A 212 -15.50 -3.14 10.22
N GLY A 213 -15.59 -4.29 10.90
CA GLY A 213 -16.65 -4.58 11.88
C GLY A 213 -17.74 -5.49 11.33
N HIS A 214 -18.93 -5.47 11.92
CA HIS A 214 -20.07 -6.26 11.45
C HIS A 214 -20.81 -5.53 10.33
N ALA A 215 -21.14 -6.25 9.26
CA ALA A 215 -22.02 -5.76 8.21
C ALA A 215 -22.94 -6.87 7.70
N ALA A 216 -24.19 -6.52 7.37
CA ALA A 216 -25.14 -7.41 6.70
C ALA A 216 -24.58 -7.88 5.35
N GLY A 217 -24.57 -9.19 5.15
CA GLY A 217 -24.05 -9.81 3.92
C GLY A 217 -22.53 -9.79 3.78
N MET A 218 -21.79 -9.18 4.72
CA MET A 218 -20.33 -9.25 4.72
C MET A 218 -19.89 -10.64 5.15
N ARG A 219 -19.08 -11.27 4.30
CA ARG A 219 -18.41 -12.54 4.58
C ARG A 219 -16.96 -12.24 4.91
N TRP A 220 -16.37 -13.08 5.76
CA TRP A 220 -14.94 -13.07 6.01
C TRP A 220 -14.30 -14.19 5.18
N PRO A 221 -13.16 -13.92 4.53
CA PRO A 221 -12.45 -12.64 4.41
C PRO A 221 -13.19 -11.61 3.54
N LEU A 222 -12.85 -10.31 3.64
CA LEU A 222 -13.61 -9.18 3.06
C LEU A 222 -13.88 -9.32 1.55
N GLU A 223 -12.94 -9.90 0.80
CA GLU A 223 -13.09 -10.15 -0.63
C GLU A 223 -14.16 -11.18 -0.99
N ALA A 224 -14.61 -12.01 -0.03
CA ALA A 224 -15.74 -12.91 -0.22
C ALA A 224 -17.10 -12.20 -0.06
N GLY A 225 -17.12 -11.04 0.59
CA GLY A 225 -18.28 -10.17 0.76
C GLY A 225 -18.40 -9.13 -0.35
N ARG A 226 -19.49 -8.36 -0.29
CA ARG A 226 -19.70 -7.15 -1.09
C ARG A 226 -20.35 -6.09 -0.21
N VAL A 227 -19.75 -4.92 -0.19
CA VAL A 227 -20.25 -3.73 0.50
C VAL A 227 -20.24 -2.60 -0.53
N SER A 228 -21.40 -2.06 -0.86
CA SER A 228 -21.48 -0.87 -1.71
C SER A 228 -21.07 0.37 -0.92
N TRP A 229 -20.84 1.49 -1.60
CA TRP A 229 -20.57 2.77 -0.95
C TRP A 229 -21.60 3.11 0.13
N GLU A 230 -21.20 2.96 1.38
CA GLU A 230 -22.03 3.23 2.55
C GLU A 230 -21.25 4.09 3.56
N PRO A 231 -21.91 5.02 4.26
CA PRO A 231 -21.30 5.75 5.35
C PRO A 231 -20.87 4.77 6.44
N PHE A 232 -19.63 4.91 6.92
CA PHE A 232 -19.05 4.03 7.92
C PHE A 232 -19.51 4.45 9.34
N LEU A 233 -20.75 4.11 9.64
CA LEU A 233 -21.49 4.44 10.86
C LEU A 233 -22.25 3.21 11.36
N THR A 234 -22.39 3.08 12.68
CA THR A 234 -23.09 1.95 13.30
C THR A 234 -24.57 2.01 12.96
N GLY A 235 -25.15 0.88 12.59
CA GLY A 235 -26.55 0.77 12.23
C GLY A 235 -27.15 -0.58 12.61
N ASP A 236 -28.48 -0.68 12.46
CA ASP A 236 -29.19 -1.95 12.61
C ASP A 236 -29.26 -2.64 11.24
N SER A 237 -28.33 -3.57 11.03
CA SER A 237 -28.17 -4.35 9.81
C SER A 237 -29.28 -5.39 9.60
N GLY A 238 -30.21 -5.54 10.55
CA GLY A 238 -31.28 -6.54 10.50
C GLY A 238 -32.66 -6.02 10.06
N ARG A 239 -32.89 -4.70 10.07
CA ARG A 239 -34.24 -4.13 9.89
C ARG A 239 -34.38 -3.06 8.81
N ARG A 240 -33.28 -2.49 8.33
CA ARG A 240 -33.26 -1.43 7.30
C ARG A 240 -32.01 -1.59 6.43
N ASP A 241 -32.02 -1.05 5.22
CA ASP A 241 -30.99 -1.16 4.16
C ASP A 241 -29.56 -0.68 4.55
N HIS A 242 -29.26 -0.50 5.84
CA HIS A 242 -27.93 -0.20 6.34
C HIS A 242 -27.06 -1.44 6.31
N GLN A 243 -25.94 -1.38 5.58
CA GLN A 243 -25.04 -2.52 5.50
C GLN A 243 -24.22 -2.70 6.78
N TRP A 244 -23.93 -1.65 7.53
CA TRP A 244 -23.11 -1.75 8.74
C TRP A 244 -23.93 -2.03 10.00
N GLY A 245 -23.40 -2.88 10.88
CA GLY A 245 -23.99 -3.29 12.14
C GLY A 245 -23.59 -2.42 13.34
N ASN A 246 -23.85 -2.94 14.54
CA ASN A 246 -23.60 -2.23 15.80
C ASN A 246 -22.13 -2.21 16.24
N VAL A 247 -21.29 -3.08 15.68
CA VAL A 247 -19.86 -3.17 16.02
C VAL A 247 -19.05 -2.72 14.82
N LEU A 248 -18.42 -1.56 14.92
CA LEU A 248 -17.57 -1.01 13.86
C LEU A 248 -16.23 -0.55 14.40
N LYS A 249 -15.19 -0.82 13.62
CA LYS A 249 -13.87 -0.25 13.86
C LYS A 249 -13.26 0.14 12.53
N ARG A 250 -12.76 1.38 12.45
CA ARG A 250 -12.05 1.97 11.29
C ARG A 250 -10.64 1.38 11.14
N PHE A 251 -10.58 0.06 11.11
CA PHE A 251 -9.38 -0.76 11.13
C PHE A 251 -9.58 -1.93 10.19
N PHE A 252 -8.70 -2.05 9.20
CA PHE A 252 -8.64 -3.14 8.24
C PHE A 252 -7.26 -3.76 8.28
N ILE A 253 -7.14 -5.08 8.20
CA ILE A 253 -5.86 -5.78 8.26
C ILE A 253 -5.80 -6.90 7.23
N SER A 254 -4.64 -7.07 6.61
CA SER A 254 -4.35 -8.15 5.68
C SER A 254 -3.54 -9.26 6.35
N SER A 255 -3.78 -10.49 5.89
CA SER A 255 -2.95 -11.67 6.19
C SER A 255 -1.47 -11.50 5.80
N LYS A 256 -1.13 -10.49 4.99
CA LYS A 256 0.24 -10.13 4.60
C LYS A 256 0.98 -9.26 5.63
N GLY A 257 0.35 -8.87 6.73
CA GLY A 257 1.00 -8.04 7.76
C GLY A 257 1.03 -6.55 7.41
N VAL A 258 -0.05 -6.06 6.79
CA VAL A 258 -0.33 -4.64 6.57
C VAL A 258 -1.71 -4.30 7.12
N ALA A 259 -1.85 -3.15 7.75
CA ALA A 259 -3.10 -2.67 8.31
C ALA A 259 -3.38 -1.22 7.91
N ILE A 260 -4.66 -0.89 7.79
CA ILE A 260 -5.18 0.43 7.50
C ILE A 260 -6.00 0.90 8.71
N THR A 261 -5.59 2.00 9.33
CA THR A 261 -6.36 2.69 10.38
C THR A 261 -6.86 4.02 9.83
N VAL A 262 -8.15 4.29 9.91
CA VAL A 262 -8.73 5.56 9.44
C VAL A 262 -9.04 6.46 10.64
N ASN A 263 -8.66 7.74 10.54
CA ASN A 263 -8.92 8.72 11.58
C ASN A 263 -10.44 8.79 11.89
N PRO A 264 -10.84 8.84 13.17
CA PRO A 264 -12.25 8.84 13.56
C PRO A 264 -13.01 10.07 13.07
N ARG A 265 -12.33 11.20 12.81
CA ARG A 265 -12.96 12.44 12.35
C ARG A 265 -13.10 12.55 10.82
N THR A 266 -12.56 11.58 10.07
CA THR A 266 -12.78 11.49 8.61
C THR A 266 -14.27 11.22 8.34
N PRO A 267 -14.97 11.97 7.47
CA PRO A 267 -16.35 11.65 7.07
C PRO A 267 -16.35 10.47 6.08
N LEU A 268 -16.15 9.27 6.62
CA LEU A 268 -15.73 8.08 5.89
C LEU A 268 -16.92 7.32 5.29
N HIS A 269 -16.87 7.09 3.99
CA HIS A 269 -17.62 6.07 3.28
C HIS A 269 -16.68 4.95 2.87
N VAL A 270 -17.17 3.71 2.89
CA VAL A 270 -16.40 2.53 2.52
C VAL A 270 -17.18 1.72 1.49
N ALA A 271 -16.47 1.20 0.51
CA ALA A 271 -16.95 0.15 -0.38
C ALA A 271 -15.92 -0.99 -0.39
N ALA A 272 -16.39 -2.23 -0.39
CA ALA A 272 -15.54 -3.41 -0.47
C ALA A 272 -16.11 -4.35 -1.52
N ASN A 273 -15.32 -4.62 -2.56
CA ASN A 273 -15.66 -5.54 -3.63
C ASN A 273 -17.02 -5.22 -4.29
N GLN A 274 -17.39 -3.94 -4.37
CA GLN A 274 -18.70 -3.51 -4.83
C GLN A 274 -18.99 -4.02 -6.24
N TYR A 275 -18.00 -3.96 -7.13
CA TYR A 275 -18.15 -4.33 -8.54
C TYR A 275 -17.57 -5.71 -8.86
N ASN A 276 -17.30 -6.55 -7.85
CA ASN A 276 -16.48 -7.76 -7.99
C ASN A 276 -15.07 -7.46 -8.54
N ASP A 277 -14.56 -6.27 -8.24
CA ASP A 277 -13.24 -5.77 -8.60
C ASP A 277 -12.15 -6.25 -7.64
N GLY A 278 -12.55 -6.78 -6.48
CA GLY A 278 -11.62 -7.19 -5.43
C GLY A 278 -10.90 -6.00 -4.81
N GLU A 279 -11.59 -4.87 -4.62
CA GLU A 279 -10.99 -3.65 -4.07
C GLU A 279 -11.67 -3.18 -2.78
N LEU A 280 -10.88 -2.61 -1.88
CA LEU A 280 -11.36 -1.86 -0.71
C LEU A 280 -11.12 -0.38 -0.95
N CYS A 281 -12.20 0.39 -1.01
CA CYS A 281 -12.15 1.81 -1.27
C CYS A 281 -12.59 2.62 -0.05
N LEU A 282 -11.82 3.68 0.25
CA LEU A 282 -12.07 4.63 1.31
C LEU A 282 -12.35 5.99 0.66
N GLN A 283 -13.49 6.59 0.99
CA GLN A 283 -13.87 7.92 0.49
C GLN A 283 -14.19 8.85 1.66
N ALA A 284 -13.68 10.09 1.61
CA ALA A 284 -14.12 11.15 2.50
C ALA A 284 -15.18 12.02 1.81
N LYS A 285 -16.39 12.03 2.35
CA LYS A 285 -17.53 12.77 1.79
C LYS A 285 -18.45 13.25 2.91
N TYR A 286 -18.79 14.54 2.87
CA TYR A 286 -19.94 15.05 3.60
C TYR A 286 -21.16 14.92 2.69
N ASP A 287 -22.12 14.09 3.07
CA ASP A 287 -23.35 13.81 2.32
C ASP A 287 -24.58 14.56 2.86
N ASP A 288 -24.36 15.44 3.85
CA ASP A 288 -25.38 16.24 4.53
C ASP A 288 -26.47 15.40 5.23
N PHE A 289 -26.22 14.10 5.42
CA PHE A 289 -27.09 13.17 6.13
C PHE A 289 -26.32 12.39 7.20
N ALA A 290 -25.46 11.46 6.78
CA ALA A 290 -24.62 10.67 7.67
C ALA A 290 -23.45 11.50 8.21
N PHE A 291 -22.84 12.30 7.35
CA PHE A 291 -21.78 13.24 7.71
C PHE A 291 -22.18 14.65 7.28
N VAL A 292 -22.62 15.44 8.27
CA VAL A 292 -22.99 16.84 8.08
C VAL A 292 -21.74 17.72 8.07
N ARG A 293 -21.68 18.67 7.12
CA ARG A 293 -20.60 19.66 7.10
C ARG A 293 -20.67 20.55 8.35
N PRO A 294 -19.58 20.65 9.13
CA PRO A 294 -19.56 21.53 10.31
C PRO A 294 -19.74 23.01 9.95
N THR A 295 -19.14 23.44 8.83
CA THR A 295 -19.28 24.80 8.31
C THR A 295 -19.43 24.76 6.79
N PRO A 296 -20.02 25.80 6.16
CA PRO A 296 -20.15 25.87 4.70
C PRO A 296 -18.80 25.79 3.98
N SER A 297 -17.71 26.25 4.60
CA SER A 297 -16.34 26.19 4.07
C SER A 297 -15.57 24.91 4.45
N SER A 298 -16.18 23.98 5.18
CA SER A 298 -15.52 22.73 5.57
C SER A 298 -15.28 21.85 4.34
N ALA A 299 -14.01 21.55 4.08
CA ALA A 299 -13.61 20.62 3.04
C ALA A 299 -13.52 19.18 3.59
N ALA A 300 -13.86 18.19 2.75
CA ALA A 300 -13.67 16.79 3.08
C ALA A 300 -12.18 16.46 3.21
N TRP A 301 -11.85 15.58 4.14
CA TRP A 301 -10.48 15.16 4.41
C TRP A 301 -10.45 13.66 4.66
N LEU A 302 -9.60 12.96 3.92
CA LEU A 302 -9.38 11.52 4.07
C LEU A 302 -8.04 11.33 4.78
N ASN A 303 -8.08 10.97 6.05
CA ASN A 303 -6.91 10.79 6.88
C ASN A 303 -6.84 9.35 7.37
N TYR A 304 -5.81 8.61 6.95
CA TYR A 304 -5.59 7.23 7.34
C TYR A 304 -4.10 6.89 7.39
N THR A 305 -3.78 5.81 8.07
CA THR A 305 -2.41 5.33 8.25
C THR A 305 -2.30 3.90 7.77
N LEU A 306 -1.27 3.61 6.97
CA LEU A 306 -0.88 2.26 6.58
C LEU A 306 0.28 1.82 7.47
N CYS A 307 0.09 0.82 8.30
CA CYS A 307 1.16 0.27 9.14
C CYS A 307 1.54 -1.14 8.69
N THR A 308 2.82 -1.44 8.70
CA THR A 308 3.37 -2.76 8.42
C THR A 308 4.29 -3.21 9.55
N VAL A 309 4.49 -4.52 9.64
CA VAL A 309 5.46 -5.13 10.55
C VAL A 309 6.54 -5.84 9.75
N SER A 310 7.80 -5.70 10.18
CA SER A 310 8.96 -6.26 9.47
C SER A 310 8.87 -7.78 9.30
N THR A 311 8.28 -8.50 10.26
CA THR A 311 8.11 -9.95 10.25
C THR A 311 7.01 -10.45 9.30
N GLY A 312 6.16 -9.56 8.79
CA GLY A 312 4.95 -9.92 8.03
C GLY A 312 3.87 -10.61 8.88
N ASN A 313 4.02 -10.68 10.22
CA ASN A 313 3.09 -11.36 11.09
C ASN A 313 1.89 -10.47 11.45
N MET A 314 0.72 -10.75 10.87
CA MET A 314 -0.50 -9.97 11.13
C MET A 314 -0.91 -9.96 12.62
N ARG A 315 -0.58 -11.00 13.39
CA ARG A 315 -0.91 -11.06 14.83
C ARG A 315 -0.13 -10.03 15.62
N GLU A 316 1.18 -9.93 15.37
CA GLU A 316 2.07 -8.94 15.99
C GLU A 316 1.60 -7.51 15.66
N LEU A 317 1.27 -7.27 14.38
CA LEU A 317 0.72 -5.98 13.95
C LEU A 317 -0.62 -5.66 14.62
N HIS A 318 -1.52 -6.65 14.70
CA HIS A 318 -2.82 -6.47 15.34
C HIS A 318 -2.68 -6.21 16.83
N GLN A 319 -1.80 -6.91 17.55
CA GLN A 319 -1.55 -6.67 18.97
C GLN A 319 -1.02 -5.26 19.21
N HIS A 320 0.01 -4.84 18.46
CA HIS A 320 0.59 -3.51 18.58
C HIS A 320 -0.43 -2.37 18.34
N LEU A 321 -1.28 -2.51 17.33
CA LEU A 321 -2.28 -1.50 16.98
C LEU A 321 -3.55 -1.57 17.84
N SER A 322 -3.90 -2.73 18.37
CA SER A 322 -5.11 -2.91 19.19
C SER A 322 -4.88 -2.57 20.66
N GLU A 323 -3.74 -2.94 21.24
CA GLU A 323 -3.39 -2.63 22.64
C GLU A 323 -3.36 -1.12 22.87
N LYS A 324 -2.76 -0.37 21.94
CA LYS A 324 -2.74 1.11 21.97
C LYS A 324 -4.11 1.77 21.81
N SER A 325 -5.14 1.04 21.34
CA SER A 325 -6.43 1.65 20.94
C SER A 325 -7.63 1.17 21.75
N LEU A 326 -7.62 -0.06 22.25
CA LEU A 326 -8.75 -0.64 23.01
C LEU A 326 -8.68 -0.27 24.49
N TRP A 327 -7.48 -0.13 25.02
CA TRP A 327 -7.25 0.10 26.45
C TRP A 327 -6.81 1.53 26.76
N ASP A 328 -6.73 2.39 25.73
CA ASP A 328 -6.42 3.80 25.91
C ASP A 328 -7.59 4.49 26.65
N GLY A 329 -7.35 4.81 27.91
CA GLY A 329 -8.32 5.46 28.79
C GLY A 329 -9.02 4.55 29.81
N LEU A 330 -8.77 3.24 29.82
CA LEU A 330 -9.26 2.36 30.89
C LEU A 330 -8.29 2.39 32.09
N THR A 331 -8.82 2.54 33.29
CA THR A 331 -8.06 2.44 34.53
C THR A 331 -7.82 0.98 34.91
N GLU A 332 -6.87 0.71 35.80
CA GLU A 332 -6.62 -0.64 36.31
C GLU A 332 -7.86 -1.25 36.97
N ALA A 333 -8.67 -0.43 37.64
CA ALA A 333 -9.95 -0.84 38.21
C ALA A 333 -10.98 -1.23 37.14
N ASP A 334 -11.03 -0.51 36.02
CA ASP A 334 -11.93 -0.87 34.90
C ASP A 334 -11.53 -2.21 34.29
N VAL A 335 -10.22 -2.50 34.21
CA VAL A 335 -9.71 -3.79 33.72
C VAL A 335 -10.12 -4.93 34.66
N GLU A 336 -10.05 -4.71 35.98
CA GLU A 336 -10.51 -5.69 36.97
C GLU A 336 -12.01 -5.97 36.82
N ILE A 337 -12.84 -4.92 36.69
CA ILE A 337 -14.29 -5.05 36.47
C ILE A 337 -14.57 -5.83 35.17
N VAL A 338 -13.89 -5.48 34.07
CA VAL A 338 -14.04 -6.19 32.79
C VAL A 338 -13.66 -7.67 32.95
N ASN A 339 -12.59 -7.97 33.68
CA ASN A 339 -12.19 -9.34 33.95
C ASN A 339 -13.26 -10.09 34.78
N THR A 340 -13.83 -9.46 35.79
CA THR A 340 -14.95 -10.02 36.57
C THR A 340 -16.16 -10.28 35.67
N LEU A 341 -16.54 -9.33 34.80
CA LEU A 341 -17.66 -9.50 33.86
C LEU A 341 -17.42 -10.61 32.83
N LEU A 342 -16.18 -10.82 32.39
CA LEU A 342 -15.82 -11.87 31.43
C LEU A 342 -15.73 -13.26 32.09
N THR A 343 -15.30 -13.33 33.35
CA THR A 343 -15.15 -14.60 34.08
C THR A 343 -16.43 -15.03 34.78
N GLN A 344 -17.30 -14.07 35.13
CA GLN A 344 -18.58 -14.28 35.79
C GLN A 344 -19.71 -13.57 35.02
N PRO A 345 -20.08 -14.05 33.82
CA PRO A 345 -21.12 -13.40 33.05
C PRO A 345 -22.49 -13.57 33.74
N VAL A 346 -23.13 -12.44 34.06
CA VAL A 346 -24.55 -12.42 34.45
C VAL A 346 -25.37 -12.43 33.17
N TRP A 347 -25.97 -13.58 32.85
CA TRP A 347 -26.87 -13.70 31.71
C TRP A 347 -28.23 -13.11 32.07
N GLN A 348 -28.65 -12.04 31.40
CA GLN A 348 -30.03 -11.56 31.46
C GLN A 348 -30.85 -12.27 30.39
N ILE A 349 -31.71 -13.21 30.80
CA ILE A 349 -32.73 -13.78 29.90
C ILE A 349 -33.99 -12.93 30.09
N ALA A 350 -34.07 -11.79 29.41
CA ALA A 350 -35.32 -11.06 29.35
C ALA A 350 -36.36 -11.90 28.57
N PRO A 351 -37.63 -11.94 29.01
CA PRO A 351 -38.69 -12.57 28.24
C PRO A 351 -38.80 -11.94 26.85
N ALA A 352 -39.18 -12.74 25.85
CA ALA A 352 -39.25 -12.31 24.44
C ALA A 352 -40.22 -11.14 24.20
N GLU A 353 -41.18 -10.95 25.10
CA GLU A 353 -42.17 -9.87 25.07
C GLU A 353 -42.02 -9.00 26.32
N ALA A 354 -41.99 -7.68 26.12
CA ALA A 354 -41.85 -6.71 27.22
C ALA A 354 -43.01 -6.81 28.23
N ASP A 355 -44.18 -7.24 27.76
CA ASP A 355 -45.43 -7.36 28.50
C ASP A 355 -45.37 -8.46 29.59
N LEU A 356 -44.45 -9.41 29.42
CA LEU A 356 -44.20 -10.51 30.36
C LEU A 356 -43.20 -10.13 31.46
N LEU A 357 -42.57 -8.96 31.35
CA LEU A 357 -41.63 -8.44 32.34
C LEU A 357 -42.41 -7.82 33.51
N THR A 358 -42.88 -8.68 34.42
CA THR A 358 -43.54 -8.27 35.68
C THR A 358 -42.60 -8.45 36.86
N GLU A 359 -42.88 -7.78 37.98
CA GLU A 359 -42.14 -7.95 39.24
C GLU A 359 -42.02 -9.43 39.64
N GLN A 360 -43.13 -10.18 39.51
CA GLN A 360 -43.18 -11.59 39.84
C GLN A 360 -42.34 -12.47 38.90
N ALA A 361 -42.27 -12.12 37.61
CA ALA A 361 -41.40 -12.81 36.67
C ALA A 361 -39.91 -12.60 37.01
N ILE A 362 -39.53 -11.40 37.46
CA ILE A 362 -38.16 -11.08 37.89
C ILE A 362 -37.81 -11.86 39.17
N LEU A 363 -38.72 -11.89 40.16
CA LEU A 363 -38.52 -12.61 41.41
C LEU A 363 -38.34 -14.11 41.17
N ASN A 364 -39.24 -14.74 40.41
CA ASN A 364 -39.15 -16.16 40.08
C ASN A 364 -37.85 -16.48 39.34
N TYR A 365 -37.47 -15.65 38.35
CA TYR A 365 -36.21 -15.83 37.64
C TYR A 365 -35.00 -15.73 38.56
N THR A 366 -35.00 -14.78 39.49
CA THR A 366 -33.90 -14.61 40.46
C THR A 366 -33.78 -15.82 41.38
N GLU A 367 -34.91 -16.33 41.89
CA GLU A 367 -34.93 -17.56 42.70
C GLU A 367 -34.45 -18.78 41.90
N ASP A 368 -34.88 -18.92 40.64
CA ASP A 368 -34.44 -20.01 39.76
C ASP A 368 -32.92 -19.96 39.53
N VAL A 369 -32.36 -18.78 39.23
CA VAL A 369 -30.92 -18.61 39.03
C VAL A 369 -30.13 -18.90 40.31
N LEU A 370 -30.60 -18.44 41.48
CA LEU A 370 -29.99 -18.74 42.77
C LEU A 370 -30.05 -20.24 43.10
N SER A 371 -31.16 -20.91 42.77
CA SER A 371 -31.35 -22.35 43.00
C SER A 371 -30.42 -23.23 42.16
N LEU A 372 -30.05 -22.76 40.97
CA LEU A 372 -29.14 -23.47 40.07
C LEU A 372 -27.67 -23.45 40.54
N GLY A 373 -27.33 -22.62 41.54
CA GLY A 373 -26.01 -22.60 42.17
C GLY A 373 -24.86 -22.12 41.27
N PHE A 374 -25.16 -21.51 40.12
CA PHE A 374 -24.17 -21.01 39.16
C PHE A 374 -23.48 -19.72 39.62
N LEU A 375 -24.12 -18.95 40.50
CA LEU A 375 -23.57 -17.72 41.07
C LEU A 375 -23.04 -18.02 42.48
N GLN A 376 -21.74 -17.80 42.72
CA GLN A 376 -21.21 -17.79 44.09
C GLN A 376 -21.87 -16.63 44.85
N HIS A 377 -22.40 -16.92 46.04
CA HIS A 377 -22.86 -15.88 46.97
C HIS A 377 -21.67 -15.02 47.41
N GLY A 378 -21.54 -13.86 46.80
CA GLY A 378 -20.57 -12.81 47.09
C GLY A 378 -20.50 -11.93 45.85
N GLU A 379 -21.10 -10.74 45.79
CA GLU A 379 -21.10 -9.70 46.81
C GLU A 379 -22.50 -9.10 46.97
N GLU A 380 -22.99 -9.07 48.21
CA GLU A 380 -24.02 -8.11 48.60
C GLU A 380 -23.43 -6.71 48.42
N ALA A 381 -23.63 -6.12 47.25
CA ALA A 381 -23.49 -4.68 47.07
C ALA A 381 -24.59 -4.03 47.91
N ASN A 382 -24.22 -3.61 49.13
CA ASN A 382 -24.97 -2.62 49.88
C ASN A 382 -25.08 -1.36 49.01
N TRP A 383 -26.26 -1.13 48.46
CA TRP A 383 -26.66 0.13 47.83
C TRP A 383 -27.04 1.17 48.88
#